data_AF-A0A924RDU2-F1
#
_entry.id   AF-A0A924RDU2-F1
#
_cell.length_a   1.000
_cell.length_b   1.000
_cell.length_c   1.000
_cell.angle_alpha   90.00
_cell.angle_beta   90.00
_cell.angle_gamma   90.00
#
_symmetry.space_group_name_H-M   'P 1'
#
loop_
_entity.id
_entity.type
_entity.pdbx_description
1 polymer ?
#
loop_
_entity_poly.entity_id
_entity_poly.type
_entity_poly.pdbx_seq_one_letter_code
_entity_poly.pdbx_strand_id
1 'polypeptide(L)'
;MDPSGTFDSLDPTWAAGVAAIVLVLLPPVWSATRHLVTLVHEAGHAVVAVLTGRRLNGISLHTDTSGLTVSSGKPRGPGMIATAAAGYLAPSALGLLSVVLVQRGLTPVALYVGLATLALMLVFIRNWFGLVVVGL
;
A
#
# COMPACT_ATOMS: atom_id res chain seq x y z
N MET A 1 15.67 -13.39 43.58
CA MET A 1 14.56 -13.99 42.82
C MET A 1 13.60 -12.85 42.55
N ASP A 2 13.79 -12.20 41.41
CA ASP A 2 13.05 -10.99 41.03
C ASP A 2 11.69 -11.39 40.45
N PRO A 3 10.55 -10.94 41.00
CA PRO A 3 9.23 -11.39 40.59
C PRO A 3 8.67 -10.70 39.34
N SER A 4 9.41 -9.80 38.67
CA SER A 4 8.94 -9.13 37.44
C SER A 4 9.19 -9.98 36.18
N GLY A 5 8.78 -11.25 36.21
CA GLY A 5 8.97 -12.19 35.12
C GLY A 5 8.47 -11.65 33.78
N THR A 6 9.41 -11.31 32.90
CA THR A 6 9.41 -11.62 31.44
C THR A 6 8.21 -11.19 30.57
N PHE A 7 7.32 -10.30 31.01
CA PHE A 7 6.22 -9.79 30.18
C PHE A 7 6.34 -8.31 29.79
N ASP A 8 7.28 -7.56 30.40
CA ASP A 8 7.42 -6.10 30.21
C ASP A 8 8.26 -5.67 28.99
N SER A 9 8.75 -6.61 28.18
CA SER A 9 9.55 -6.29 26.99
C SER A 9 9.08 -7.07 25.77
N LEU A 10 7.85 -6.86 25.33
CA LEU A 10 7.53 -7.10 23.93
C LEU A 10 8.31 -6.07 23.12
N ASP A 11 9.53 -6.43 22.73
CA ASP A 11 10.31 -5.66 21.78
C ASP A 11 9.39 -5.36 20.59
N PRO A 12 9.18 -4.08 20.23
CA PRO A 12 8.33 -3.70 19.11
C PRO A 12 8.69 -4.45 17.82
N THR A 13 9.96 -4.85 17.69
CA THR A 13 10.48 -5.62 16.57
C THR A 13 9.90 -7.04 16.52
N TRP A 14 9.81 -7.74 17.66
CA TRP A 14 9.16 -9.06 17.76
C TRP A 14 7.66 -8.95 17.54
N ALA A 15 7.01 -7.92 18.10
CA ALA A 15 5.59 -7.66 17.88
C ALA A 15 5.29 -7.43 16.39
N ALA A 16 6.11 -6.65 15.68
CA ALA A 16 5.98 -6.43 14.24
C ALA A 16 6.20 -7.72 13.43
N GLY A 17 7.16 -8.55 13.80
CA GLY A 17 7.40 -9.85 13.17
C GLY A 17 6.21 -10.81 13.31
N VAL A 18 5.66 -10.94 14.51
CA VAL A 18 4.45 -11.74 14.76
C VAL A 18 3.26 -11.18 14.00
N ALA A 19 3.06 -9.86 14.00
CA ALA A 19 2.01 -9.22 13.23
C ALA A 19 2.13 -9.53 11.72
N ALA A 20 3.34 -9.44 11.15
CA ALA A 20 3.58 -9.79 9.75
C ALA A 20 3.23 -11.25 9.45
N ILE A 21 3.60 -12.18 10.33
CA ILE A 21 3.24 -13.61 10.20
C ILE A 21 1.72 -13.78 10.22
N VAL A 22 1.03 -13.14 11.17
CA VAL A 22 -0.44 -13.19 11.30
C VAL A 22 -1.14 -12.63 10.06
N LEU A 23 -0.67 -11.49 9.54
CA LEU A 23 -1.23 -10.85 8.36
C LEU A 23 -1.14 -11.74 7.11
N VAL A 24 -0.10 -12.56 6.99
CA VAL A 24 0.16 -13.39 5.81
C VAL A 24 -0.42 -14.81 5.95
N LEU A 25 -0.33 -15.42 7.14
CA LEU A 25 -0.70 -16.82 7.33
C LEU A 25 -2.16 -17.04 7.69
N LEU A 26 -2.85 -16.06 8.29
CA LEU A 26 -4.27 -16.21 8.61
C LEU A 26 -5.14 -15.86 7.39
N PRO A 27 -5.87 -16.82 6.79
CA PRO A 27 -6.65 -16.57 5.58
C PRO A 27 -7.61 -15.36 5.61
N PRO A 28 -8.40 -15.13 6.69
CA PRO A 28 -9.30 -13.97 6.71
C PRO A 28 -8.53 -12.64 6.76
N VAL A 29 -7.40 -12.60 7.46
CA VAL A 29 -6.55 -11.40 7.59
C VAL A 29 -5.75 -11.15 6.31
N TRP A 30 -5.27 -12.22 5.68
CA TRP A 30 -4.60 -12.15 4.39
C TRP A 30 -5.53 -11.63 3.29
N SER A 31 -6.80 -12.03 3.30
CA SER A 31 -7.79 -11.50 2.37
C SER A 31 -7.85 -9.98 2.42
N ALA A 32 -8.00 -9.38 3.62
CA ALA A 32 -8.00 -7.93 3.79
C ALA A 32 -6.65 -7.30 3.42
N THR A 33 -5.54 -7.87 3.88
CA THR A 33 -4.19 -7.36 3.62
C THR A 33 -3.87 -7.33 2.12
N ARG A 34 -4.30 -8.36 1.38
CA ARG A 34 -4.12 -8.44 -0.07
C ARG A 34 -4.86 -7.34 -0.81
N HIS A 35 -6.04 -6.92 -0.36
CA HIS A 35 -6.74 -5.76 -0.94
C HIS A 35 -5.95 -4.46 -0.75
N LEU A 36 -5.35 -4.24 0.42
CA LEU A 36 -4.47 -3.10 0.68
C LEU A 36 -3.22 -3.14 -0.21
N VAL A 37 -2.60 -4.31 -0.37
CA VAL A 37 -1.45 -4.48 -1.27
C VAL A 37 -1.83 -4.15 -2.71
N THR A 38 -2.97 -4.65 -3.22
CA THR A 38 -3.46 -4.31 -4.55
C THR A 38 -3.73 -2.82 -4.68
N LEU A 39 -4.36 -2.19 -3.69
CA LEU A 39 -4.63 -0.75 -3.71
C LEU A 39 -3.34 0.06 -3.88
N VAL A 40 -2.31 -0.25 -3.09
CA VAL A 40 -1.01 0.44 -3.16
C VAL A 40 -0.27 0.12 -4.46
N HIS A 41 -0.41 -1.11 -4.98
CA HIS A 41 0.13 -1.51 -6.29
C HIS A 41 -0.43 -0.65 -7.42
N GLU A 42 -1.76 -0.52 -7.49
CA GLU A 42 -2.42 0.30 -8.50
C GLU A 42 -2.11 1.80 -8.33
N ALA A 43 -2.06 2.29 -7.08
CA ALA A 43 -1.62 3.65 -6.78
C ALA A 43 -0.20 3.92 -7.32
N GLY A 44 0.71 2.96 -7.18
CA GLY A 44 2.08 3.05 -7.71
C GLY A 44 2.12 3.22 -9.23
N HIS A 45 1.35 2.41 -9.95
CA HIS A 45 1.17 2.57 -11.40
C HIS A 45 0.63 3.96 -11.74
N ALA A 46 -0.41 4.41 -11.04
CA ALA A 46 -1.06 5.69 -11.27
C ALA A 46 -0.12 6.89 -11.08
N VAL A 47 0.61 6.95 -9.95
CA VAL A 47 1.54 8.04 -9.64
C VAL A 47 2.64 8.13 -10.70
N VAL A 48 3.32 7.01 -10.98
CA VAL A 48 4.43 7.03 -11.93
C VAL A 48 3.95 7.23 -13.37
N ALA A 49 2.75 6.77 -13.72
CA ALA A 49 2.15 7.07 -15.01
C ALA A 49 2.00 8.59 -15.20
N VAL A 50 1.45 9.30 -14.22
CA VAL A 50 1.28 10.77 -14.28
C VAL A 50 2.64 11.47 -14.34
N LEU A 51 3.60 11.07 -13.48
CA LEU A 51 4.94 11.66 -13.46
C LEU A 51 5.73 11.43 -14.76
N THR A 52 5.47 10.33 -15.47
CA THR A 52 6.09 10.03 -16.77
C THR A 52 5.32 10.63 -17.96
N GLY A 53 4.32 11.49 -17.70
CA GLY A 53 3.57 12.21 -18.71
C GLY A 53 2.46 11.40 -19.39
N ARG A 54 2.05 10.26 -18.81
CA ARG A 54 0.89 9.49 -19.24
C ARG A 54 -0.38 10.08 -18.62
N ARG A 55 -1.50 9.96 -19.32
CA ARG A 55 -2.82 10.37 -18.80
C ARG A 55 -3.47 9.21 -18.08
N LEU A 56 -3.86 9.42 -16.83
CA LEU A 56 -4.62 8.44 -16.05
C LEU A 56 -6.12 8.59 -16.34
N ASN A 57 -6.77 7.51 -16.77
CA ASN A 57 -8.20 7.53 -17.13
C ASN A 57 -9.08 7.03 -15.98
N GLY A 58 -8.53 6.19 -15.10
CA GLY A 58 -9.21 5.68 -13.91
C GLY A 58 -8.55 4.44 -13.35
N ILE A 59 -8.93 4.10 -12.13
CA ILE A 59 -8.53 2.89 -11.41
C ILE A 59 -9.78 2.11 -11.01
N SER A 60 -9.75 0.80 -11.18
CA SER A 60 -10.82 -0.11 -10.75
C SER A 60 -10.25 -1.19 -9.85
N LEU A 61 -10.78 -1.33 -8.64
CA LEU A 61 -10.49 -2.44 -7.72
C LEU A 61 -11.66 -3.42 -7.69
N HIS A 62 -11.38 -4.71 -7.70
CA HIS A 62 -12.41 -5.75 -7.70
C HIS A 62 -12.31 -6.63 -6.44
N THR A 63 -13.42 -7.29 -6.11
CA THR A 63 -13.56 -8.13 -4.92
C THR A 63 -12.71 -9.40 -4.96
N ASP A 64 -12.21 -9.78 -6.13
CA ASP A 64 -11.24 -10.86 -6.31
C ASP A 64 -9.79 -10.40 -6.08
N THR A 65 -9.59 -9.20 -5.50
CA THR A 65 -8.33 -8.47 -5.29
C THR A 65 -7.58 -8.09 -6.57
N SER A 66 -8.22 -8.18 -7.73
CA SER A 66 -7.64 -7.64 -8.95
C SER A 66 -7.75 -6.11 -8.97
N GLY A 67 -6.73 -5.47 -9.53
CA GLY A 67 -6.69 -4.05 -9.79
C GLY A 67 -6.56 -3.80 -11.29
N LEU A 68 -7.10 -2.68 -11.76
CA LEU A 68 -6.92 -2.24 -13.13
C LEU A 68 -6.70 -0.72 -13.15
N THR A 69 -5.46 -0.32 -13.38
CA THR A 69 -5.09 1.06 -13.69
C THR A 69 -5.08 1.30 -15.19
N VAL A 70 -6.02 2.11 -15.67
CA VAL A 70 -6.10 2.47 -17.10
C VAL A 70 -5.39 3.79 -17.34
N SER A 71 -4.29 3.75 -18.10
CA SER A 71 -3.55 4.95 -18.52
C SER A 71 -3.30 5.00 -20.03
N SER A 72 -3.35 6.19 -20.62
CA SER A 72 -3.09 6.46 -22.04
C SER A 72 -1.79 7.23 -22.21
N GLY A 73 -0.95 6.80 -23.15
CA GLY A 73 0.36 7.39 -23.43
C GLY A 73 1.16 6.54 -24.42
N LYS A 74 2.46 6.80 -24.57
CA LYS A 74 3.32 5.95 -25.40
C LYS A 74 3.31 4.51 -24.87
N PRO A 75 3.00 3.50 -25.71
CA PRO A 75 2.89 2.10 -25.25
C PRO A 75 4.26 1.46 -25.00
N ARG A 76 5.36 2.09 -25.42
CA ARG A 76 6.74 1.61 -25.24
C ARG A 76 7.65 2.76 -24.82
N GLY A 77 8.74 2.42 -24.14
CA GLY A 77 9.76 3.36 -23.71
C GLY A 77 9.95 3.38 -22.19
N PRO A 78 10.93 4.17 -21.69
CA PRO A 78 11.33 4.18 -20.29
C PRO A 78 10.18 4.56 -19.35
N GLY A 79 9.28 5.46 -19.75
CA GLY A 79 8.11 5.82 -18.95
C GLY A 79 7.12 4.66 -18.75
N MET A 80 6.97 3.77 -19.74
CA MET A 80 6.16 2.56 -19.57
C MET A 80 6.84 1.60 -18.59
N ILE A 81 8.15 1.35 -18.78
CA ILE A 81 8.92 0.45 -17.91
C ILE A 81 8.86 0.93 -16.46
N ALA A 82 9.09 2.23 -16.23
CA ALA A 82 9.00 2.83 -14.90
C ALA A 82 7.59 2.68 -14.31
N THR A 83 6.54 2.94 -15.10
CA THR A 83 5.15 2.76 -14.67
C THR A 83 4.88 1.31 -14.25
N ALA A 84 5.29 0.33 -15.05
CA ALA A 84 5.09 -1.09 -14.74
C ALA A 84 5.89 -1.55 -13.52
N ALA A 85 7.13 -1.10 -13.37
CA ALA A 85 7.95 -1.40 -12.20
C ALA A 85 7.37 -0.77 -10.92
N ALA A 86 6.76 0.41 -11.02
CA ALA A 86 6.22 1.14 -9.88
C ALA A 86 5.16 0.36 -9.11
N GLY A 87 4.28 -0.40 -9.79
CA GLY A 87 3.26 -1.20 -9.10
C GLY A 87 3.87 -2.26 -8.20
N TYR A 88 4.87 -3.00 -8.69
CA TYR A 88 5.58 -4.00 -7.89
C TYR A 88 6.34 -3.40 -6.70
N LEU A 89 6.94 -2.22 -6.89
CA LEU A 89 7.76 -1.59 -5.87
C LEU A 89 6.95 -0.83 -4.81
N ALA A 90 5.78 -0.30 -5.17
CA ALA A 90 5.02 0.60 -4.31
C ALA A 90 4.63 0.01 -2.94
N PRO A 91 4.09 -1.22 -2.81
CA PRO A 91 3.71 -1.77 -1.50
C PRO A 91 4.91 -1.92 -0.56
N SER A 92 6.02 -2.45 -1.07
CA SER A 92 7.25 -2.64 -0.28
C SER A 92 7.87 -1.29 0.10
N ALA A 93 7.89 -0.34 -0.84
CA ALA A 93 8.43 0.99 -0.59
C ALA A 93 7.61 1.76 0.44
N LEU A 94 6.27 1.71 0.38
CA LEU A 94 5.38 2.35 1.34
C LEU A 94 5.55 1.75 2.74
N GLY A 95 5.63 0.42 2.84
CA GLY A 95 5.88 -0.27 4.12
C GLY A 95 7.23 0.13 4.73
N LEU A 96 8.31 0.08 3.93
CA LEU A 96 9.65 0.46 4.40
C LEU A 96 9.72 1.94 4.82
N LEU A 97 9.14 2.84 4.01
CA LEU A 97 9.07 4.25 4.33
C LEU A 97 8.33 4.49 5.65
N SER A 98 7.22 3.79 5.88
CA SER A 98 6.44 3.89 7.11
C SER A 98 7.27 3.48 8.33
N VAL A 99 8.00 2.37 8.25
CA VAL A 99 8.90 1.91 9.33
C VAL A 99 9.98 2.96 9.62
N VAL A 100 10.63 3.49 8.58
CA VAL A 100 11.68 4.51 8.74
C VAL A 100 11.13 5.79 9.37
N LEU A 101 9.95 6.26 8.96
CA LEU A 101 9.31 7.45 9.51
C LEU A 101 8.95 7.26 10.99
N VAL A 102 8.36 6.13 11.35
CA VAL A 102 8.01 5.81 12.74
C VAL A 102 9.26 5.73 13.62
N GLN A 103 10.33 5.07 13.16
CA GLN A 103 11.58 5.01 13.92
C GLN A 103 12.24 6.38 14.13
N ARG A 104 12.01 7.34 13.22
CA ARG A 104 12.49 8.72 13.34
C ARG A 104 11.58 9.62 14.19
N GLY A 105 10.52 9.09 14.79
CA GLY A 105 9.53 9.86 15.55
C GLY A 105 8.58 10.68 14.67
N LEU A 106 8.57 10.44 13.35
CA LEU A 106 7.73 11.12 12.37
C LEU A 106 6.44 10.33 12.09
N THR A 107 5.86 9.71 13.13
CA THR A 107 4.61 8.93 13.01
C THR A 107 3.47 9.70 12.34
N PRO A 108 3.23 11.00 12.63
CA PRO A 108 2.20 11.76 11.92
C PRO A 108 2.44 11.82 10.41
N VAL A 109 3.70 11.92 9.97
CA VAL A 109 4.06 11.94 8.54
C VAL A 109 3.73 10.59 7.89
N ALA A 110 4.03 9.48 8.56
CA ALA A 110 3.68 8.15 8.06
C ALA A 110 2.16 8.02 7.84
N LEU A 111 1.35 8.52 8.79
CA LEU A 111 -0.10 8.54 8.66
C LEU A 111 -0.57 9.43 7.51
N TYR A 112 0.03 10.62 7.32
CA TYR A 112 -0.29 11.49 6.20
C TYR A 112 0.08 10.89 4.85
N VAL A 113 1.18 10.13 4.76
CA VAL A 113 1.54 9.40 3.52
C VAL A 113 0.50 8.32 3.21
N GLY A 114 0.07 7.56 4.21
CA GLY A 114 -1.05 6.62 4.07
C GLY A 114 -2.33 7.31 3.63
N LEU A 115 -2.71 8.40 4.29
CA LEU A 115 -3.89 9.18 3.97
C LEU A 115 -3.83 9.77 2.55
N ALA A 116 -2.67 10.27 2.12
CA ALA A 116 -2.46 10.77 0.76
C ALA A 116 -2.63 9.65 -0.27
N THR A 117 -2.17 8.44 0.04
CA THR A 117 -2.36 7.24 -0.80
C THR A 117 -3.85 6.92 -0.94
N LEU A 118 -4.60 6.94 0.16
CA LEU A 118 -6.04 6.72 0.16
C LEU A 118 -6.79 7.83 -0.59
N ALA A 119 -6.44 9.10 -0.36
CA ALA A 119 -7.04 10.25 -1.03
C ALA A 119 -6.81 10.21 -2.54
N LEU A 120 -5.59 9.85 -2.98
CA LEU A 120 -5.28 9.63 -4.39
C LEU A 120 -6.23 8.57 -4.97
N MET A 121 -6.39 7.46 -4.28
CA MET A 121 -7.26 6.38 -4.73
C MET A 121 -8.73 6.82 -4.76
N LEU A 122 -9.24 7.59 -3.79
CA LEU A 122 -10.61 8.13 -3.83
C LEU A 122 -10.86 9.00 -5.06
N VAL A 123 -9.89 9.80 -5.48
CA VAL A 123 -10.02 10.67 -6.65
C VAL A 123 -10.09 9.88 -7.95
N PHE A 124 -9.36 8.77 -8.05
CA PHE A 124 -9.19 8.02 -9.30
C PHE A 124 -9.95 6.71 -9.38
N ILE A 125 -10.47 6.20 -8.27
CA ILE A 125 -11.34 5.02 -8.25
C ILE A 125 -12.66 5.36 -8.93
N ARG A 126 -13.04 4.53 -9.91
CA ARG A 126 -14.28 4.71 -10.66
C ARG A 126 -15.30 3.60 -10.43
N ASN A 127 -15.12 2.77 -9.41
CA ASN A 127 -16.05 1.70 -9.07
C ASN A 127 -16.45 1.69 -7.59
N TRP A 128 -17.66 1.19 -7.30
CA TRP A 128 -18.21 1.21 -5.94
C TRP A 128 -17.40 0.40 -4.94
N PHE A 129 -16.85 -0.74 -5.39
CA PHE A 129 -16.07 -1.62 -4.53
C PHE A 129 -14.78 -0.94 -4.05
N GLY A 130 -14.08 -0.22 -4.92
CA GLY A 130 -12.90 0.55 -4.54
C GLY A 130 -13.22 1.63 -3.51
N LEU A 131 -14.39 2.28 -3.59
CA LEU A 131 -14.82 3.26 -2.59
C LEU A 131 -15.08 2.61 -1.21
N VAL A 132 -15.62 1.37 -1.20
CA VAL A 132 -15.75 0.58 0.03
C VAL A 132 -14.37 0.20 0.59
N VAL A 133 -13.43 -0.22 -0.24
CA VAL A 133 -12.07 -0.58 0.19
C VAL A 133 -11.30 0.61 0.75
N VAL A 134 -11.47 1.83 0.20
CA VAL A 134 -10.83 3.02 0.78
C VAL A 134 -11.49 3.46 2.11
N GLY A 135 -12.77 3.13 2.31
CA GLY A 135 -13.48 3.43 3.56
C GLY A 135 -13.25 2.43 4.69
N LEU A 136 -12.51 1.35 4.44
CA LEU A 136 -12.22 0.24 5.37
C LEU A 136 -10.88 0.45 6.07
#